data_AF-A0A935E212-F1
#
_entry.id   AF-A0A935E212-F1
#
_cell.length_a   1.000
_cell.length_b   1.000
_cell.length_c   1.000
_cell.angle_alpha   90.00
_cell.angle_beta   90.00
_cell.angle_gamma   90.00
#
_symmetry.space_group_name_H-M   'P 1'
#
loop_
_entity.id
_entity.type
_entity.pdbx_description
1 polymer ?
#
loop_
_entity_poly.entity_id
_entity_poly.type
_entity_poly.pdbx_seq_one_letter_code
_entity_poly.pdbx_strand_id
1 'polypeptide(L)'
;MGECLVLGWQDYPRSTEQATENESRPATNRGRIGDNIRDRPLAFSASSVCPIHPKHLHRSSMVPITQTQQFFTGWQAAQPFESENDAHVARMEAFFDAWKRSVPAGASSNPAEAFHCQQFAEFSAAFSPACQDYRRTGVRANAWRAAGVGKDEMRNSAVLRWLLDGFEDHGQGAAILVAILRQLKRTDLAELASVHPYWTRVEACPFGEQESRIDIEIESPRFLIFIEVKVRATETGNQLERYLDLAAAKAAAEQKPSALIFLTPTGRHAVSEKLREKIIPFSWKQLARILDEHVRKEGLSNTTAGTLLLQYAEHVRTLR
;
A
#
# COMPACT_ATOMS: atom_id res chain seq x y z
N MET A 1 30.93 -22.70 -27.91
CA MET A 1 29.71 -22.11 -27.32
C MET A 1 29.57 -22.66 -25.91
N GLY A 2 29.52 -21.76 -24.92
CA GLY A 2 29.10 -22.08 -23.54
C GLY A 2 30.23 -22.23 -22.52
N GLU A 3 30.88 -21.13 -22.14
CA GLU A 3 31.60 -21.05 -20.85
C GLU A 3 30.69 -20.40 -19.81
N CYS A 4 30.45 -21.13 -18.72
CA CYS A 4 29.68 -20.73 -17.56
C CYS A 4 30.63 -20.02 -16.59
N LEU A 5 30.51 -18.69 -16.47
CA LEU A 5 31.25 -17.91 -15.49
C LEU A 5 30.49 -17.88 -14.16
N VAL A 6 31.01 -18.61 -13.19
CA VAL A 6 30.66 -18.52 -11.77
C VAL A 6 31.32 -17.26 -11.22
N LEU A 7 30.55 -16.21 -10.93
CA LEU A 7 31.06 -15.03 -10.24
C LEU A 7 30.97 -15.25 -8.73
N GLY A 8 32.14 -15.24 -8.09
CA GLY A 8 32.34 -15.45 -6.67
C GLY A 8 31.81 -14.30 -5.81
N TRP A 9 31.29 -14.68 -4.65
CA TRP A 9 30.96 -13.79 -3.56
C TRP A 9 32.25 -13.26 -2.94
N GLN A 10 32.48 -11.95 -2.99
CA GLN A 10 33.57 -11.30 -2.24
C GLN A 10 32.99 -10.68 -0.97
N ASP A 11 33.34 -11.27 0.16
CA ASP A 11 33.13 -10.69 1.49
C ASP A 11 34.03 -9.44 1.64
N TYR A 12 33.42 -8.30 1.97
CA TYR A 12 34.14 -7.10 2.41
C TYR A 12 34.16 -7.01 3.95
N PRO A 13 35.27 -6.52 4.55
CA PRO A 13 35.58 -6.78 5.95
C PRO A 13 34.80 -5.90 6.92
N ARG A 14 34.34 -6.51 8.03
CA ARG A 14 33.95 -5.80 9.25
C ARG A 14 35.23 -5.31 9.95
N SER A 15 35.28 -4.03 10.27
CA SER A 15 36.31 -3.42 11.10
C SER A 15 36.33 -4.04 12.49
N THR A 16 37.47 -4.61 12.86
CA THR A 16 37.82 -5.11 14.19
C THR A 16 38.44 -3.99 15.03
N GLU A 17 37.88 -3.73 16.21
CA GLU A 17 38.61 -3.12 17.33
C GLU A 17 38.73 -4.17 18.45
N GLN A 18 39.98 -4.48 18.82
CA GLN A 18 40.39 -5.32 19.96
C GLN A 18 40.26 -4.47 21.24
N ALA A 19 39.45 -4.87 22.22
CA ALA A 19 39.75 -5.79 23.34
C ALA A 19 40.73 -5.24 24.39
N THR A 20 40.21 -5.01 25.61
CA THR A 20 40.97 -5.19 26.85
C THR A 20 40.13 -6.04 27.82
N GLU A 21 40.69 -7.18 28.20
CA GLU A 21 40.19 -8.15 29.17
C GLU A 21 40.16 -7.57 30.59
N ASN A 22 39.18 -7.98 31.41
CA ASN A 22 39.51 -8.50 32.73
C ASN A 22 38.44 -9.45 33.30
N GLU A 23 38.94 -10.63 33.64
CA GLU A 23 38.49 -11.77 34.46
C GLU A 23 37.17 -11.71 35.24
N SER A 24 36.37 -12.80 35.15
CA SER A 24 36.14 -13.77 36.26
C SER A 24 34.82 -14.56 36.10
N ARG A 25 34.93 -15.89 35.97
CA ARG A 25 33.87 -16.93 36.06
C ARG A 25 33.74 -17.41 37.53
N PRO A 26 32.61 -18.02 37.99
CA PRO A 26 32.20 -19.41 37.64
C PRO A 26 30.68 -19.64 37.50
N ALA A 27 30.22 -20.38 36.48
CA ALA A 27 29.86 -21.81 36.44
C ALA A 27 28.53 -22.21 37.14
N THR A 28 27.59 -22.77 36.39
CA THR A 28 26.91 -24.06 36.70
C THR A 28 26.08 -24.54 35.50
N ASN A 29 25.71 -25.82 35.58
CA ASN A 29 25.53 -26.81 34.51
C ASN A 29 24.05 -27.27 34.38
N ARG A 30 23.74 -28.05 33.33
CA ARG A 30 22.53 -28.87 32.99
C ARG A 30 21.69 -28.28 31.85
N GLY A 31 21.27 -29.00 30.81
CA GLY A 31 21.43 -30.40 30.41
C GLY A 31 20.45 -30.76 29.27
N ARG A 32 20.94 -31.53 28.28
CA ARG A 32 20.28 -32.45 27.30
C ARG A 32 18.79 -32.30 26.91
N ILE A 33 18.54 -32.45 25.60
CA ILE A 33 17.70 -33.43 24.85
C ILE A 33 17.64 -32.87 23.40
N GLY A 34 17.88 -33.54 22.28
CA GLY A 34 17.80 -34.95 21.88
C GLY A 34 16.97 -35.02 20.58
N ASP A 35 17.60 -35.46 19.49
CA ASP A 35 17.09 -35.53 18.10
C ASP A 35 15.81 -36.36 17.88
N ASN A 36 15.03 -35.97 16.85
CA ASN A 36 14.43 -36.82 15.79
C ASN A 36 13.04 -36.31 15.35
N ILE A 37 12.88 -35.84 14.12
CA ILE A 37 11.68 -36.14 13.31
C ILE A 37 12.13 -36.35 11.85
N ARG A 38 11.89 -37.58 11.36
CA ARG A 38 12.08 -38.05 9.99
C ARG A 38 10.95 -37.61 9.06
N ASP A 39 11.35 -37.48 7.80
CA ASP A 39 10.61 -37.48 6.54
C ASP A 39 9.20 -38.12 6.52
N ARG A 40 8.24 -37.38 5.96
CA ARG A 40 7.11 -37.93 5.19
C ARG A 40 6.78 -37.00 4.01
N PRO A 41 6.71 -37.50 2.77
CA PRO A 41 6.26 -36.72 1.62
C PRO A 41 4.71 -36.72 1.57
N LEU A 42 4.11 -35.53 1.54
CA LEU A 42 2.69 -35.36 1.23
C LEU A 42 2.54 -35.14 -0.28
N ALA A 43 2.11 -36.19 -0.98
CA ALA A 43 1.62 -36.10 -2.34
C ALA A 43 0.27 -35.36 -2.36
N PHE A 44 0.22 -34.18 -2.97
CA PHE A 44 -1.03 -33.49 -3.27
C PHE A 44 -1.57 -33.96 -4.62
N SER A 45 -2.71 -34.66 -4.58
CA SER A 45 -3.51 -34.99 -5.75
C SER A 45 -4.26 -33.75 -6.22
N ALA A 46 -4.06 -33.39 -7.47
CA ALA A 46 -4.87 -32.42 -8.19
C ALA A 46 -6.16 -33.09 -8.66
N SER A 47 -7.33 -32.49 -8.37
CA SER A 47 -8.51 -32.42 -9.25
C SER A 47 -9.73 -31.83 -8.53
N SER A 48 -10.22 -30.69 -9.00
CA SER A 48 -11.65 -30.45 -9.30
C SER A 48 -11.86 -28.97 -9.63
N VAL A 49 -11.73 -28.64 -10.91
CA VAL A 49 -12.23 -27.40 -11.50
C VAL A 49 -13.71 -27.64 -11.84
N CYS A 50 -14.62 -26.88 -11.24
CA CYS A 50 -16.00 -26.79 -11.72
C CYS A 50 -16.19 -25.48 -12.51
N PRO A 51 -16.70 -25.53 -13.75
CA PRO A 51 -16.82 -24.38 -14.63
C PRO A 51 -18.06 -23.56 -14.29
N ILE A 52 -17.89 -22.24 -14.08
CA ILE A 52 -19.00 -21.30 -13.99
C ILE A 52 -19.40 -20.92 -15.42
N HIS A 53 -20.59 -21.33 -15.84
CA HIS A 53 -21.16 -20.97 -17.13
C HIS A 53 -21.85 -19.59 -17.05
N PRO A 54 -21.68 -18.70 -18.05
CA PRO A 54 -22.17 -17.33 -17.97
C PRO A 54 -23.59 -17.25 -18.55
N LYS A 55 -24.59 -17.18 -17.67
CA LYS A 55 -25.89 -16.60 -18.00
C LYS A 55 -26.30 -15.67 -16.87
N HIS A 56 -26.87 -14.52 -17.23
CA HIS A 56 -27.30 -13.40 -16.37
C HIS A 56 -26.28 -12.25 -16.18
N LEU A 57 -25.97 -11.57 -17.28
CA LEU A 57 -25.68 -10.14 -17.26
C LEU A 57 -26.98 -9.39 -16.91
N HIS A 58 -27.21 -9.11 -15.63
CA HIS A 58 -28.29 -8.20 -15.25
C HIS A 58 -27.83 -6.74 -15.37
N ARG A 59 -28.63 -6.01 -16.15
CA ARG A 59 -28.62 -4.57 -16.43
C ARG A 59 -28.38 -3.75 -15.16
N SER A 60 -27.23 -3.07 -15.06
CA SER A 60 -27.00 -2.04 -14.03
C SER A 60 -28.04 -0.93 -14.17
N SER A 61 -29.01 -0.87 -13.27
CA SER A 61 -29.81 0.33 -13.06
C SER A 61 -28.92 1.36 -12.37
N MET A 62 -28.34 2.28 -13.15
CA MET A 62 -27.75 3.49 -12.60
C MET A 62 -28.84 4.25 -11.84
N VAL A 63 -28.70 4.38 -10.53
CA VAL A 63 -29.46 5.38 -9.76
C VAL A 63 -28.97 6.76 -10.23
N PRO A 64 -29.84 7.65 -10.74
CA PRO A 64 -29.43 8.97 -11.20
C PRO A 64 -28.74 9.76 -10.07
N ILE A 65 -27.58 10.35 -10.36
CA ILE A 65 -26.74 11.13 -9.43
C ILE A 65 -27.54 12.20 -8.65
N THR A 66 -28.57 12.77 -9.27
CA THR A 66 -29.46 13.78 -8.69
C THR A 66 -30.31 13.24 -7.53
N GLN A 67 -30.76 11.98 -7.59
CA GLN A 67 -31.52 11.34 -6.50
C GLN A 67 -30.63 11.07 -5.29
N THR A 68 -29.41 10.62 -5.54
CA THR A 68 -28.40 10.38 -4.50
C THR A 68 -28.03 11.68 -3.78
N GLN A 69 -27.92 12.80 -4.50
CA GLN A 69 -27.64 14.10 -3.90
C GLN A 69 -28.81 14.62 -3.05
N GLN A 70 -30.04 14.57 -3.56
CA GLN A 70 -31.23 14.96 -2.78
C GLN A 70 -31.39 14.11 -1.50
N PHE A 71 -31.06 12.82 -1.58
CA PHE A 71 -31.02 11.92 -0.44
C PHE A 71 -30.01 12.36 0.63
N PHE A 72 -28.74 12.58 0.26
CA PHE A 72 -27.71 12.95 1.25
C PHE A 72 -27.95 14.34 1.87
N THR A 73 -28.51 15.28 1.12
CA THR A 73 -28.91 16.60 1.65
C THR A 73 -30.06 16.50 2.64
N GLY A 74 -31.10 15.70 2.34
CA GLY A 74 -32.19 15.45 3.29
C GLY A 74 -31.75 14.70 4.55
N TRP A 75 -30.83 13.74 4.39
CA TRP A 75 -30.26 12.98 5.51
C TRP A 75 -29.44 13.84 6.47
N GLN A 76 -28.62 14.75 5.96
CA GLN A 76 -27.83 15.67 6.79
C GLN A 76 -28.71 16.65 7.57
N ALA A 77 -29.81 17.11 6.98
CA ALA A 77 -30.77 18.00 7.64
C ALA A 77 -31.56 17.31 8.76
N ALA A 78 -31.64 15.97 8.74
CA ALA A 78 -32.45 15.17 9.65
C ALA A 78 -31.67 14.55 10.82
N GLN A 79 -30.43 14.99 11.10
CA GLN A 79 -29.66 14.53 12.26
C GLN A 79 -29.87 15.49 13.45
N PRO A 80 -30.61 15.12 14.50
CA PRO A 80 -30.53 15.80 15.79
C PRO A 80 -29.28 15.32 16.53
N PHE A 81 -28.65 16.24 17.25
CA PHE A 81 -27.61 15.91 18.23
C PHE A 81 -28.29 15.30 19.46
N GLU A 82 -27.82 14.12 19.91
CA GLU A 82 -27.78 13.58 21.29
C GLU A 82 -28.22 12.11 21.54
N SER A 83 -27.46 11.46 22.46
CA SER A 83 -27.66 10.24 23.29
C SER A 83 -27.87 8.85 22.64
N GLU A 84 -27.17 7.84 23.17
CA GLU A 84 -26.63 6.67 22.44
C GLU A 84 -27.51 5.41 22.27
N ASN A 85 -28.79 5.35 22.67
CA ASN A 85 -29.62 4.16 22.37
C ASN A 85 -30.94 4.46 21.67
N ASP A 86 -31.78 5.36 22.20
CA ASP A 86 -33.06 5.70 21.57
C ASP A 86 -32.87 6.44 20.22
N ALA A 87 -31.76 7.16 20.08
CA ALA A 87 -31.40 7.81 18.83
C ALA A 87 -31.06 6.82 17.71
N HIS A 88 -30.63 5.58 18.00
CA HIS A 88 -30.38 4.60 16.94
C HIS A 88 -31.66 4.06 16.33
N VAL A 89 -32.68 3.79 17.16
CA VAL A 89 -34.00 3.35 16.71
C VAL A 89 -34.66 4.47 15.91
N ALA A 90 -34.66 5.69 16.44
CA ALA A 90 -35.22 6.85 15.74
C ALA A 90 -34.50 7.16 14.41
N ARG A 91 -33.16 7.00 14.36
CA ARG A 91 -32.39 7.15 13.11
C ARG A 91 -32.70 6.05 12.10
N MET A 92 -32.94 4.81 12.56
CA MET A 92 -33.35 3.72 11.68
C MET A 92 -34.76 3.92 11.13
N GLU A 93 -35.71 4.38 11.96
CA GLU A 93 -37.06 4.73 11.52
C GLU A 93 -37.03 5.86 10.49
N ALA A 94 -36.31 6.94 10.79
CA ALA A 94 -36.13 8.06 9.86
C ALA A 94 -35.47 7.62 8.55
N PHE A 95 -34.50 6.68 8.60
CA PHE A 95 -33.89 6.07 7.43
C PHE A 95 -34.92 5.33 6.57
N PHE A 96 -35.74 4.44 7.16
CA PHE A 96 -36.73 3.68 6.41
C PHE A 96 -37.83 4.56 5.81
N ASP A 97 -38.23 5.63 6.50
CA ASP A 97 -39.22 6.58 6.00
C ASP A 97 -38.68 7.44 4.86
N ALA A 98 -37.43 7.87 4.95
CA ALA A 98 -36.77 8.57 3.84
C ALA A 98 -36.58 7.64 2.64
N TRP A 99 -36.17 6.39 2.88
CA TRP A 99 -36.00 5.37 1.85
C TRP A 99 -37.31 5.12 1.09
N LYS A 100 -38.40 4.83 1.79
CA LYS A 100 -39.73 4.61 1.19
C LYS A 100 -40.18 5.75 0.28
N ARG A 101 -39.88 7.00 0.65
CA ARG A 101 -40.22 8.20 -0.14
C ARG A 101 -39.34 8.37 -1.38
N SER A 102 -38.13 7.82 -1.37
CA SER A 102 -37.16 7.94 -2.47
C SER A 102 -37.25 6.82 -3.52
N VAL A 103 -37.98 5.73 -3.22
CA VAL A 103 -38.25 4.66 -4.19
C VAL A 103 -39.34 5.13 -5.17
N PRO A 104 -39.10 5.15 -6.50
CA PRO A 104 -40.10 5.58 -7.47
C PRO A 104 -41.35 4.69 -7.40
N ALA A 105 -42.53 5.30 -7.31
CA ALA A 105 -43.84 4.63 -7.22
C ALA A 105 -44.25 3.80 -8.47
N GLY A 106 -43.30 3.49 -9.36
CA GLY A 106 -43.51 2.75 -10.60
C GLY A 106 -42.44 1.70 -10.90
N ALA A 107 -41.53 1.40 -9.97
CA ALA A 107 -40.79 0.14 -10.06
C ALA A 107 -41.81 -0.97 -9.79
N SER A 108 -42.32 -1.60 -10.85
CA SER A 108 -43.12 -2.80 -10.73
C SER A 108 -42.38 -3.74 -9.78
N SER A 109 -42.94 -3.97 -8.60
CA SER A 109 -42.55 -5.10 -7.80
C SER A 109 -42.75 -6.31 -8.72
N ASN A 110 -41.66 -6.95 -9.15
CA ASN A 110 -41.72 -8.40 -9.33
C ASN A 110 -42.50 -8.94 -8.14
N PRO A 111 -43.51 -9.82 -8.34
CA PRO A 111 -44.46 -10.20 -7.31
C PRO A 111 -43.68 -10.39 -6.02
N ALA A 112 -43.97 -9.56 -5.01
CA ALA A 112 -43.13 -9.41 -3.83
C ALA A 112 -42.61 -10.79 -3.45
N GLU A 113 -41.33 -11.07 -3.73
CA GLU A 113 -40.75 -12.37 -3.43
C GLU A 113 -41.02 -12.54 -1.95
N ALA A 114 -41.94 -13.45 -1.63
CA ALA A 114 -42.45 -13.53 -0.27
C ALA A 114 -41.23 -13.73 0.62
N PHE A 115 -41.06 -12.89 1.63
CA PHE A 115 -39.92 -13.04 2.52
C PHE A 115 -40.05 -14.40 3.20
N HIS A 116 -39.30 -15.37 2.72
CA HIS A 116 -39.40 -16.75 3.16
C HIS A 116 -38.63 -16.88 4.47
N CYS A 117 -39.33 -16.70 5.59
CA CYS A 117 -38.75 -16.75 6.93
C CYS A 117 -37.88 -18.00 7.16
N GLN A 118 -38.27 -19.14 6.57
CA GLN A 118 -37.49 -20.37 6.63
C GLN A 118 -36.16 -20.27 5.86
N GLN A 119 -36.18 -19.77 4.61
CA GLN A 119 -34.95 -19.57 3.83
C GLN A 119 -34.01 -18.56 4.50
N PHE A 120 -34.56 -17.50 5.11
CA PHE A 120 -33.76 -16.56 5.88
C PHE A 120 -33.17 -17.19 7.14
N ALA A 121 -33.93 -18.03 7.85
CA ALA A 121 -33.43 -18.76 9.02
C ALA A 121 -32.31 -19.74 8.64
N GLU A 122 -32.47 -20.48 7.53
CA GLU A 122 -31.46 -21.38 6.98
C GLU A 122 -30.20 -20.62 6.57
N PHE A 123 -30.35 -19.49 5.86
CA PHE A 123 -29.24 -18.60 5.52
C PHE A 123 -28.54 -18.08 6.77
N SER A 124 -29.28 -17.55 7.75
CA SER A 124 -28.71 -16.97 8.97
C SER A 124 -27.95 -18.02 9.78
N ALA A 125 -28.47 -19.25 9.84
CA ALA A 125 -27.81 -20.39 10.50
C ALA A 125 -26.51 -20.78 9.78
N ALA A 126 -26.50 -20.78 8.43
CA ALA A 126 -25.32 -21.10 7.62
C ALA A 126 -24.29 -19.95 7.56
N PHE A 127 -24.74 -18.71 7.66
CA PHE A 127 -23.90 -17.52 7.51
C PHE A 127 -22.89 -17.38 8.65
N SER A 128 -23.30 -17.63 9.90
CA SER A 128 -22.40 -17.45 11.04
C SER A 128 -21.16 -18.37 10.97
N PRO A 129 -21.30 -19.70 10.75
CA PRO A 129 -20.15 -20.58 10.52
C PRO A 129 -19.32 -20.17 9.29
N ALA A 130 -19.96 -19.91 8.15
CA ALA A 130 -19.24 -19.51 6.94
C ALA A 130 -18.44 -18.20 7.12
N CYS A 131 -19.02 -17.23 7.83
CA CYS A 131 -18.36 -15.97 8.17
C CYS A 131 -17.19 -16.19 9.14
N GLN A 132 -17.34 -17.10 10.11
CA GLN A 132 -16.25 -17.47 11.01
C GLN A 132 -15.11 -18.16 10.25
N ASP A 133 -15.40 -19.12 9.39
CA ASP A 133 -14.41 -19.80 8.55
C ASP A 133 -13.68 -18.81 7.65
N TYR A 134 -14.42 -17.91 6.99
CA TYR A 134 -13.86 -16.82 6.21
C TYR A 134 -12.94 -15.92 7.06
N ARG A 135 -13.32 -15.55 8.29
CA ARG A 135 -12.46 -14.75 9.18
C ARG A 135 -11.21 -15.50 9.63
N ARG A 136 -11.31 -16.82 9.87
CA ARG A 136 -10.19 -17.68 10.29
C ARG A 136 -9.08 -17.76 9.24
N THR A 137 -9.40 -17.57 7.96
CA THR A 137 -8.39 -17.48 6.89
C THR A 137 -7.44 -16.29 7.06
N GLY A 138 -7.79 -15.30 7.88
CA GLY A 138 -7.02 -14.07 8.01
C GLY A 138 -7.19 -13.12 6.82
N VAL A 139 -8.12 -13.36 5.89
CA VAL A 139 -8.39 -12.53 4.70
C VAL A 139 -8.66 -11.04 5.00
N ARG A 140 -9.10 -10.72 6.23
CA ARG A 140 -9.31 -9.32 6.69
C ARG A 140 -8.10 -8.72 7.42
N ALA A 141 -7.07 -9.52 7.69
CA ALA A 141 -5.84 -9.02 8.29
C ALA A 141 -5.12 -8.11 7.30
N ASN A 142 -4.50 -7.05 7.83
CA ASN A 142 -3.68 -6.13 7.05
C ASN A 142 -2.42 -5.84 7.89
N ALA A 143 -1.25 -6.26 7.37
CA ALA A 143 0.01 -6.19 8.08
C ALA A 143 0.37 -4.75 8.47
N TRP A 144 0.14 -3.78 7.58
CA TRP A 144 0.46 -2.37 7.80
C TRP A 144 -0.43 -1.72 8.85
N ARG A 145 -1.72 -2.11 8.88
CA ARG A 145 -2.64 -1.69 9.93
C ARG A 145 -2.20 -2.26 11.28
N ALA A 146 -1.83 -3.55 11.33
CA ALA A 146 -1.37 -4.21 12.55
C ALA A 146 -0.05 -3.62 13.06
N ALA A 147 0.87 -3.25 12.15
CA ALA A 147 2.12 -2.56 12.48
C ALA A 147 1.93 -1.10 12.91
N GLY A 148 0.71 -0.56 12.84
CA GLY A 148 0.41 0.81 13.24
C GLY A 148 1.02 1.87 12.31
N VAL A 149 1.14 1.59 11.01
CA VAL A 149 1.65 2.59 10.03
C VAL A 149 0.75 3.83 10.02
N GLY A 150 -0.57 3.63 9.98
CA GLY A 150 -1.55 4.69 10.15
C GLY A 150 -1.29 5.93 9.26
N LYS A 151 -1.46 7.11 9.85
CA LYS A 151 -1.23 8.40 9.17
C LYS A 151 0.11 9.04 9.53
N ASP A 152 1.04 8.23 10.04
CA ASP A 152 2.38 8.67 10.40
C ASP A 152 3.23 8.78 9.12
N GLU A 153 3.68 10.00 8.81
CA GLU A 153 4.45 10.30 7.60
C GLU A 153 5.75 9.50 7.56
N MET A 154 6.47 9.42 8.68
CA MET A 154 7.73 8.70 8.81
C MET A 154 7.56 7.20 8.57
N ARG A 155 6.52 6.60 9.15
CA ARG A 155 6.24 5.16 8.95
C ARG A 155 5.83 4.85 7.52
N ASN A 156 5.03 5.71 6.89
CA ASN A 156 4.67 5.54 5.48
C ASN A 156 5.90 5.72 4.57
N SER A 157 6.80 6.67 4.88
CA SER A 157 8.07 6.83 4.17
C SER A 157 8.97 5.59 4.31
N ALA A 158 9.03 4.98 5.50
CA ALA A 158 9.79 3.75 5.71
C ALA A 158 9.26 2.57 4.87
N VAL A 159 7.94 2.35 4.85
CA VAL A 159 7.33 1.30 4.02
C VAL A 159 7.52 1.59 2.53
N LEU A 160 7.34 2.85 2.11
CA LEU A 160 7.55 3.24 0.73
C LEU A 160 9.01 3.05 0.30
N ARG A 161 9.98 3.47 1.12
CA ARG A 161 11.40 3.19 0.87
C ARG A 161 11.63 1.69 0.69
N TRP A 162 11.16 0.87 1.64
CA TRP A 162 11.31 -0.59 1.55
C TRP A 162 10.78 -1.12 0.21
N LEU A 163 9.60 -0.69 -0.23
CA LEU A 163 9.01 -1.09 -1.53
C LEU A 163 9.76 -0.58 -2.77
N LEU A 164 10.50 0.51 -2.65
CA LEU A 164 11.20 1.13 -3.78
C LEU A 164 12.63 0.62 -3.92
N ASP A 165 13.20 -0.01 -2.89
CA ASP A 165 14.58 -0.48 -2.90
C ASP A 165 14.74 -1.76 -3.72
N GLY A 166 15.61 -1.73 -4.73
CA GLY A 166 15.81 -2.88 -5.61
C GLY A 166 16.42 -4.11 -4.93
N PHE A 167 16.96 -3.97 -3.72
CA PHE A 167 17.68 -5.01 -2.99
C PHE A 167 17.00 -5.49 -1.71
N GLU A 168 15.83 -4.94 -1.37
CA GLU A 168 15.07 -5.36 -0.20
C GLU A 168 14.33 -6.68 -0.41
N ASP A 169 13.85 -7.26 0.69
CA ASP A 169 13.27 -8.60 0.74
C ASP A 169 11.81 -8.70 0.29
N HIS A 170 11.21 -7.63 -0.24
CA HIS A 170 9.86 -7.65 -0.83
C HIS A 170 9.79 -8.43 -2.17
N GLY A 171 10.94 -8.78 -2.76
CA GLY A 171 11.03 -9.68 -3.91
C GLY A 171 10.52 -9.12 -5.22
N GLN A 172 10.46 -7.79 -5.37
CA GLN A 172 10.00 -7.13 -6.62
C GLN A 172 11.14 -6.47 -7.40
N GLY A 173 12.36 -6.48 -6.86
CA GLY A 173 13.49 -5.76 -7.43
C GLY A 173 13.10 -4.32 -7.79
N ALA A 174 13.51 -3.86 -8.97
CA ALA A 174 13.22 -2.51 -9.45
C ALA A 174 11.79 -2.28 -9.96
N ALA A 175 10.96 -3.33 -10.06
CA ALA A 175 9.74 -3.28 -10.88
C ALA A 175 8.73 -2.22 -10.42
N ILE A 176 8.59 -2.02 -9.10
CA ILE A 176 7.68 -1.01 -8.54
C ILE A 176 8.16 0.40 -8.87
N LEU A 177 9.44 0.70 -8.64
CA LEU A 177 10.02 2.00 -8.98
C LEU A 177 9.89 2.29 -10.48
N VAL A 178 10.20 1.31 -11.32
CA VAL A 178 10.08 1.42 -12.78
C VAL A 178 8.62 1.70 -13.20
N ALA A 179 7.65 1.02 -12.59
CA ALA A 179 6.24 1.25 -12.86
C ALA A 179 5.80 2.67 -12.48
N ILE A 180 6.27 3.19 -11.33
CA ILE A 180 6.03 4.57 -10.92
C ILE A 180 6.64 5.56 -11.91
N LEU A 181 7.91 5.41 -12.26
CA LEU A 181 8.60 6.33 -13.16
C LEU A 181 7.96 6.38 -14.55
N ARG A 182 7.53 5.23 -15.09
CA ARG A 182 6.76 5.16 -16.34
C ARG A 182 5.43 5.90 -16.23
N GLN A 183 4.69 5.71 -15.13
CA GLN A 183 3.42 6.43 -14.91
C GLN A 183 3.62 7.95 -14.78
N LEU A 184 4.76 8.37 -14.22
CA LEU A 184 5.18 9.76 -14.12
C LEU A 184 5.82 10.31 -15.40
N LYS A 185 5.82 9.53 -16.49
CA LYS A 185 6.41 9.89 -17.80
C LYS A 185 7.92 10.19 -17.73
N ARG A 186 8.63 9.63 -16.74
CA ARG A 186 10.09 9.64 -16.62
C ARG A 186 10.67 8.33 -17.15
N THR A 187 10.45 8.06 -18.43
CA THR A 187 10.93 6.85 -19.09
C THR A 187 12.45 6.75 -19.07
N ASP A 188 13.14 7.90 -19.16
CA ASP A 188 14.59 8.02 -19.01
C ASP A 188 15.09 7.41 -17.69
N LEU A 189 14.47 7.78 -16.57
CA LEU A 189 14.82 7.24 -15.26
C LEU A 189 14.37 5.79 -15.09
N ALA A 190 13.22 5.43 -15.67
CA ALA A 190 12.69 4.07 -15.60
C ALA A 190 13.62 3.05 -16.29
N GLU A 191 14.18 3.43 -17.45
CA GLU A 191 15.15 2.61 -18.18
C GLU A 191 16.43 2.44 -17.37
N LEU A 192 16.97 3.52 -16.80
CA LEU A 192 18.16 3.47 -15.95
C LEU A 192 17.93 2.59 -14.70
N ALA A 193 16.80 2.76 -14.00
CA ALA A 193 16.45 1.97 -12.82
C ALA A 193 16.22 0.48 -13.14
N SER A 194 15.89 0.15 -14.39
CA SER A 194 15.67 -1.26 -14.81
C SER A 194 16.98 -2.03 -15.01
N VAL A 195 18.09 -1.34 -15.28
CA VAL A 195 19.36 -1.98 -15.68
C VAL A 195 20.53 -1.66 -14.75
N HIS A 196 20.44 -0.61 -13.94
CA HIS A 196 21.50 -0.19 -13.05
C HIS A 196 21.10 -0.36 -11.58
N PRO A 197 22.06 -0.75 -10.71
CA PRO A 197 21.83 -0.80 -9.29
C PRO A 197 21.55 0.60 -8.74
N TYR A 198 20.72 0.65 -7.71
CA TYR A 198 20.40 1.85 -6.96
C TYR A 198 20.06 1.48 -5.52
N TRP A 199 20.20 2.43 -4.62
CA TRP A 199 19.88 2.24 -3.20
C TRP A 199 18.91 3.31 -2.75
N THR A 200 18.05 2.95 -1.81
CA THR A 200 17.17 3.92 -1.17
C THR A 200 17.68 4.27 0.22
N ARG A 201 17.35 5.46 0.71
CA ARG A 201 17.63 5.93 2.07
C ARG A 201 16.44 6.73 2.57
N VAL A 202 16.14 6.60 3.86
CA VAL A 202 15.15 7.43 4.56
C VAL A 202 15.90 8.39 5.46
N GLU A 203 15.38 9.60 5.63
CA GLU A 203 16.02 10.63 6.45
C GLU A 203 17.45 10.96 6.03
N ALA A 204 17.71 10.92 4.72
CA ALA A 204 19.03 11.26 4.22
C ALA A 204 19.31 12.73 4.51
N CYS A 205 20.44 13.01 5.17
CA CYS A 205 21.01 14.34 5.30
C CYS A 205 22.22 14.41 4.36
N PRO A 206 22.06 14.73 3.07
CA PRO A 206 23.13 14.51 2.08
C PRO A 206 24.39 15.35 2.34
N PHE A 207 24.27 16.39 3.17
CA PHE A 207 25.39 17.22 3.64
C PHE A 207 25.47 17.36 5.19
N GLY A 208 24.81 16.49 5.96
CA GLY A 208 24.98 16.41 7.43
C GLY A 208 24.15 17.37 8.28
N GLU A 209 23.39 18.29 7.70
CA GLU A 209 22.47 19.17 8.44
C GLU A 209 21.09 18.53 8.61
N GLN A 210 20.65 18.38 9.87
CA GLN A 210 19.36 17.78 10.23
C GLN A 210 18.15 18.56 9.65
N GLU A 211 18.33 19.85 9.35
CA GLU A 211 17.32 20.71 8.73
C GLU A 211 17.12 20.45 7.23
N SER A 212 18.03 19.72 6.58
CA SER A 212 18.02 19.38 5.14
C SER A 212 17.62 17.93 4.86
N ARG A 213 16.94 17.30 5.81
CA ARG A 213 16.56 15.87 5.77
C ARG A 213 15.56 15.61 4.65
N ILE A 214 15.90 14.77 3.68
CA ILE A 214 14.98 14.30 2.64
C ILE A 214 14.26 13.05 3.13
N ASP A 215 12.95 12.99 2.93
CA ASP A 215 12.13 11.85 3.38
C ASP A 215 12.60 10.54 2.74
N ILE A 216 12.76 10.52 1.41
CA ILE A 216 13.33 9.37 0.68
C ILE A 216 14.28 9.86 -0.41
N GLU A 217 15.50 9.32 -0.37
CA GLU A 217 16.51 9.45 -1.42
C GLU A 217 16.66 8.11 -2.14
N ILE A 218 16.70 8.13 -3.47
CA ILE A 218 17.03 7.00 -4.32
C ILE A 218 18.24 7.39 -5.15
N GLU A 219 19.36 6.72 -4.92
CA GLU A 219 20.62 7.05 -5.54
C GLU A 219 21.17 5.87 -6.35
N SER A 220 21.59 6.20 -7.56
CA SER A 220 22.40 5.36 -8.44
C SER A 220 23.62 6.16 -8.88
N PRO A 221 24.70 5.50 -9.32
CA PRO A 221 25.75 6.17 -10.10
C PRO A 221 25.23 6.79 -11.40
N ARG A 222 24.00 6.46 -11.84
CA ARG A 222 23.42 6.91 -13.11
C ARG A 222 22.24 7.87 -12.99
N PHE A 223 21.65 8.03 -11.80
CA PHE A 223 20.51 8.93 -11.58
C PHE A 223 20.31 9.26 -10.10
N LEU A 224 19.53 10.29 -9.84
CA LEU A 224 19.14 10.72 -8.49
C LEU A 224 17.65 11.03 -8.42
N ILE A 225 16.93 10.44 -7.47
CA ILE A 225 15.53 10.78 -7.23
C ILE A 225 15.36 11.12 -5.75
N PHE A 226 14.71 12.26 -5.50
CA PHE A 226 14.21 12.61 -4.19
C PHE A 226 12.69 12.50 -4.18
N ILE A 227 12.14 12.03 -3.07
CA ILE A 227 10.71 11.99 -2.83
C ILE A 227 10.45 12.70 -1.51
N GLU A 228 9.70 13.79 -1.58
CA GLU A 228 9.11 14.43 -0.40
C GLU A 228 7.73 13.84 -0.18
N VAL A 229 7.48 13.33 1.03
CA VAL A 229 6.26 12.59 1.37
C VAL A 229 5.39 13.46 2.26
N LYS A 230 4.10 13.55 1.92
CA LYS A 230 3.10 14.20 2.77
C LYS A 230 1.90 13.30 2.97
N VAL A 231 1.50 13.14 4.23
CA VAL A 231 0.25 12.44 4.60
C VAL A 231 -0.82 13.44 5.05
N ARG A 232 -0.46 14.39 5.93
CA ARG A 232 -1.39 15.42 6.45
C ARG A 232 -0.84 16.83 6.36
N ALA A 233 0.48 16.98 6.43
CA ALA A 233 1.10 18.29 6.49
C ALA A 233 0.91 19.07 5.18
N THR A 234 0.75 20.38 5.33
CA THR A 234 0.91 21.33 4.23
C THR A 234 2.38 21.50 3.90
N GLU A 235 2.68 22.04 2.72
CA GLU A 235 4.03 22.50 2.41
C GLU A 235 4.45 23.58 3.42
N THR A 236 5.68 23.52 3.93
CA THR A 236 6.20 24.48 4.93
C THR A 236 7.53 25.06 4.48
N GLY A 237 7.64 26.38 4.55
CA GLY A 237 8.89 27.09 4.26
C GLY A 237 9.35 26.92 2.80
N ASN A 238 10.67 26.89 2.61
CA ASN A 238 11.35 26.75 1.31
C ASN A 238 11.93 25.34 1.10
N GLN A 239 11.38 24.33 1.77
CA GLN A 239 11.91 22.97 1.79
C GLN A 239 12.09 22.37 0.38
N LEU A 240 11.07 22.50 -0.47
CA LEU A 240 11.11 21.98 -1.85
C LEU A 240 12.14 22.69 -2.74
N GLU A 241 12.34 23.99 -2.54
CA GLU A 241 13.36 24.76 -3.27
C GLU A 241 14.77 24.28 -2.87
N ARG A 242 15.01 24.12 -1.57
CA ARG A 242 16.27 23.58 -1.05
C ARG A 242 16.58 22.19 -1.59
N TYR A 243 15.58 21.31 -1.72
CA TYR A 243 15.80 19.98 -2.30
C TYR A 243 16.10 20.00 -3.79
N LEU A 244 15.57 20.96 -4.55
CA LEU A 244 15.96 21.15 -5.94
C LEU A 244 17.42 21.59 -6.05
N ASP A 245 17.85 22.54 -5.22
CA ASP A 245 19.24 23.00 -5.19
C ASP A 245 20.19 21.87 -4.79
N LEU A 246 19.79 21.07 -3.81
CA LEU A 246 20.51 19.87 -3.37
C LEU A 246 20.63 18.83 -4.50
N ALA A 247 19.53 18.55 -5.19
CA ALA A 247 19.50 17.61 -6.30
C ALA A 247 20.38 18.12 -7.45
N ALA A 248 20.33 19.43 -7.75
CA ALA A 248 21.16 20.04 -8.77
C ALA A 248 22.66 19.95 -8.42
N ALA A 249 23.04 20.28 -7.18
CA ALA A 249 24.43 20.19 -6.73
C ALA A 249 24.97 18.74 -6.81
N LYS A 250 24.21 17.77 -6.30
CA LYS A 250 24.61 16.36 -6.27
C LYS A 250 24.59 15.72 -7.66
N ALA A 251 23.64 16.12 -8.52
CA ALA A 251 23.55 15.63 -9.89
C ALA A 251 24.60 16.24 -10.81
N ALA A 252 24.93 17.53 -10.65
CA ALA A 252 25.87 18.25 -11.51
C ALA A 252 27.31 17.71 -11.39
N ALA A 253 27.71 17.29 -10.19
CA ALA A 253 29.02 16.68 -9.97
C ALA A 253 29.26 15.42 -10.84
N GLU A 254 28.19 14.69 -11.18
CA GLU A 254 28.24 13.42 -11.89
C GLU A 254 27.47 13.43 -13.22
N GLN A 255 26.94 14.60 -13.63
CA GLN A 255 26.09 14.78 -14.83
C GLN A 255 24.92 13.78 -14.93
N LYS A 256 24.36 13.36 -13.79
CA LYS A 256 23.29 12.37 -13.76
C LYS A 256 21.89 13.00 -13.85
N PRO A 257 20.94 12.44 -14.62
CA PRO A 257 19.56 12.91 -14.61
C PRO A 257 18.97 12.82 -13.20
N SER A 258 18.17 13.81 -12.82
CA SER A 258 17.53 13.87 -11.51
C SER A 258 16.03 14.17 -11.57
N ALA A 259 15.35 13.87 -10.46
CA ALA A 259 13.94 14.20 -10.25
C ALA A 259 13.64 14.49 -8.78
N LEU A 260 12.74 15.44 -8.55
CA LEU A 260 12.08 15.63 -7.25
C LEU A 260 10.59 15.30 -7.41
N ILE A 261 10.13 14.29 -6.67
CA ILE A 261 8.75 13.83 -6.64
C ILE A 261 8.09 14.34 -5.36
N PHE A 262 6.91 14.94 -5.49
CA PHE A 262 6.13 15.39 -4.34
C PHE A 262 4.90 14.50 -4.16
N LEU A 263 5.00 13.57 -3.22
CA LEU A 263 3.95 12.60 -2.92
C LEU A 263 2.99 13.17 -1.87
N THR A 264 1.74 13.38 -2.25
CA THR A 264 0.70 13.95 -1.38
C THR A 264 -0.59 13.13 -1.45
N PRO A 265 -1.61 13.33 -0.58
CA PRO A 265 -2.88 12.62 -0.67
C PRO A 265 -3.57 12.74 -2.04
N THR A 266 -3.50 13.91 -2.66
CA THR A 266 -4.23 14.22 -3.90
C THR A 266 -3.33 14.44 -5.11
N GLY A 267 -2.01 14.41 -4.97
CA GLY A 267 -1.09 14.76 -6.06
C GLY A 267 -1.13 16.24 -6.39
N ARG A 268 -1.24 17.09 -5.36
CA ARG A 268 -1.19 18.54 -5.54
C ARG A 268 0.21 18.97 -5.98
N HIS A 269 0.26 20.06 -6.75
CA HIS A 269 1.52 20.71 -7.10
C HIS A 269 2.10 21.46 -5.89
N ALA A 270 3.40 21.78 -5.98
CA ALA A 270 4.03 22.74 -5.08
C ALA A 270 3.30 24.09 -5.10
N VAL A 271 3.31 24.80 -3.98
CA VAL A 271 2.60 26.08 -3.84
C VAL A 271 3.16 27.11 -4.82
N SER A 272 4.50 27.23 -4.89
CA SER A 272 5.20 28.14 -5.79
C SER A 272 5.09 27.71 -7.25
N GLU A 273 4.64 28.62 -8.13
CA GLU A 273 4.49 28.38 -9.56
C GLU A 273 5.82 27.98 -10.24
N LYS A 274 6.92 28.64 -9.87
CA LYS A 274 8.28 28.33 -10.36
C LYS A 274 8.72 26.89 -10.05
N LEU A 275 8.21 26.31 -8.96
CA LEU A 275 8.54 24.95 -8.56
C LEU A 275 7.68 23.91 -9.29
N ARG A 276 6.50 24.27 -9.80
CA ARG A 276 5.56 23.32 -10.41
C ARG A 276 6.09 22.66 -11.67
N GLU A 277 6.94 23.36 -12.41
CA GLU A 277 7.57 22.83 -13.63
C GLU A 277 8.72 21.87 -13.31
N LYS A 278 9.34 22.00 -12.14
CA LYS A 278 10.53 21.24 -11.73
C LYS A 278 10.20 20.05 -10.85
N ILE A 279 9.04 20.05 -10.21
CA ILE A 279 8.62 19.06 -9.22
C ILE A 279 7.47 18.22 -9.79
N ILE A 280 7.63 16.91 -9.73
CA ILE A 280 6.65 15.97 -10.27
C ILE A 280 5.60 15.68 -9.18
N PRO A 281 4.33 16.09 -9.35
CA PRO A 281 3.28 15.76 -8.41
C PRO A 281 2.93 14.26 -8.49
N PHE A 282 2.78 13.63 -7.34
CA PHE A 282 2.37 12.23 -7.24
C PHE A 282 1.40 12.04 -6.07
N SER A 283 0.46 11.10 -6.21
CA SER A 283 -0.57 10.85 -5.20
C SER A 283 -0.52 9.46 -4.61
N TRP A 284 -0.88 9.34 -3.33
CA TRP A 284 -1.11 8.04 -2.68
C TRP A 284 -2.14 7.18 -3.44
N LYS A 285 -3.15 7.84 -4.05
CA LYS A 285 -4.14 7.16 -4.90
C LYS A 285 -3.54 6.62 -6.20
N GLN A 286 -2.61 7.35 -6.83
CA GLN A 286 -1.87 6.84 -7.99
C GLN A 286 -0.96 5.68 -7.60
N LEU A 287 -0.23 5.78 -6.48
CA LEU A 287 0.59 4.68 -5.96
C LEU A 287 -0.26 3.42 -5.78
N ALA A 288 -1.40 3.52 -5.10
CA ALA A 288 -2.28 2.37 -4.87
C ALA A 288 -2.71 1.67 -6.18
N ARG A 289 -3.03 2.46 -7.22
CA ARG A 289 -3.40 1.91 -8.54
C ARG A 289 -2.22 1.21 -9.21
N ILE A 290 -1.02 1.79 -9.12
CA ILE A 290 0.20 1.19 -9.68
C ILE A 290 0.46 -0.16 -9.00
N LEU A 291 0.31 -0.25 -7.68
CA LEU A 291 0.47 -1.50 -6.95
C LEU A 291 -0.57 -2.55 -7.35
N ASP A 292 -1.86 -2.19 -7.45
CA ASP A 292 -2.90 -3.11 -7.95
C ASP A 292 -2.58 -3.63 -9.37
N GLU A 293 -2.20 -2.72 -10.26
CA GLU A 293 -1.89 -3.06 -11.64
C GLU A 293 -0.65 -3.95 -11.74
N HIS A 294 0.37 -3.68 -10.93
CA HIS A 294 1.59 -4.48 -10.85
C HIS A 294 1.26 -5.90 -10.42
N VAL A 295 0.52 -6.06 -9.32
CA VAL A 295 0.09 -7.38 -8.83
C VAL A 295 -0.69 -8.15 -9.88
N ARG A 296 -1.58 -7.47 -10.62
CA ARG A 296 -2.35 -8.09 -11.70
C ARG A 296 -1.49 -8.47 -12.90
N LYS A 297 -0.59 -7.59 -13.36
CA LYS A 297 0.25 -7.81 -14.55
C LYS A 297 1.27 -8.93 -14.32
N GLU A 298 1.87 -8.98 -13.13
CA GLU A 298 2.88 -9.97 -12.76
C GLU A 298 2.29 -11.27 -12.18
N GLY A 299 0.96 -11.38 -12.08
CA GLY A 299 0.30 -12.61 -11.59
C GLY A 299 0.53 -12.90 -10.10
N LEU A 300 0.72 -11.88 -9.27
CA LEU A 300 1.15 -12.00 -7.87
C LEU A 300 0.02 -12.23 -6.87
N SER A 301 -1.24 -12.30 -7.31
CA SER A 301 -2.43 -12.31 -6.44
C SER A 301 -2.43 -13.39 -5.34
N ASN A 302 -1.76 -14.52 -5.57
CA ASN A 302 -1.69 -15.65 -4.63
C ASN A 302 -0.33 -15.76 -3.92
N THR A 303 0.48 -14.70 -3.96
CA THR A 303 1.81 -14.66 -3.35
C THR A 303 1.82 -13.78 -2.10
N THR A 304 2.80 -14.01 -1.22
CA THR A 304 3.03 -13.14 -0.06
C THR A 304 3.31 -11.70 -0.48
N ALA A 305 4.16 -11.50 -1.49
CA ALA A 305 4.49 -10.18 -2.01
C ALA A 305 3.23 -9.46 -2.53
N GLY A 306 2.43 -10.11 -3.39
CA GLY A 306 1.17 -9.55 -3.87
C GLY A 306 0.20 -9.21 -2.75
N THR A 307 0.11 -10.06 -1.72
CA THR A 307 -0.72 -9.78 -0.53
C THR A 307 -0.27 -8.51 0.19
N LEU A 308 1.04 -8.37 0.47
CA LEU A 308 1.60 -7.18 1.13
C LEU A 308 1.39 -5.90 0.31
N LEU A 309 1.58 -5.98 -1.01
CA LEU A 309 1.35 -4.85 -1.93
C LEU A 309 -0.12 -4.43 -1.97
N LEU A 310 -1.06 -5.38 -2.07
CA LEU A 310 -2.49 -5.08 -2.07
C LEU A 310 -2.94 -4.53 -0.72
N GLN A 311 -2.42 -5.06 0.38
CA GLN A 311 -2.69 -4.53 1.72
C GLN A 311 -2.16 -3.09 1.87
N TYR A 312 -0.98 -2.78 1.31
CA TYR A 312 -0.45 -1.43 1.35
C TYR A 312 -1.26 -0.50 0.45
N ALA A 313 -1.67 -0.95 -0.73
CA ALA A 313 -2.54 -0.22 -1.64
C ALA A 313 -3.90 0.11 -0.97
N GLU A 314 -4.50 -0.84 -0.26
CA GLU A 314 -5.70 -0.62 0.57
C GLU A 314 -5.44 0.45 1.63
N HIS A 315 -4.33 0.34 2.36
CA HIS A 315 -3.95 1.28 3.41
C HIS A 315 -3.77 2.71 2.88
N VAL A 316 -2.95 2.91 1.85
CA VAL A 316 -2.63 4.26 1.35
C VAL A 316 -3.84 4.95 0.69
N ARG A 317 -4.86 4.21 0.22
CA ARG A 317 -6.14 4.79 -0.23
C ARG A 317 -6.90 5.51 0.88
N THR A 318 -6.64 5.17 2.14
CA THR A 318 -7.27 5.81 3.31
C THR A 318 -6.58 7.09 3.74
N LEU A 319 -5.38 7.38 3.19
CA LEU A 319 -4.65 8.62 3.42
C LEU A 319 -5.31 9.73 2.60
N ARG A 320 -6.25 10.41 3.26
CA ARG A 320 -6.88 11.65 2.81
C ARG A 320 -6.41 12.79 3.68
#